data_AF-A0A941X952-F1
#
_entry.id   AF-A0A941X952-F1
#
_cell.length_a   1.000
_cell.length_b   1.000
_cell.length_c   1.000
_cell.angle_alpha   90.00
_cell.angle_beta   90.00
_cell.angle_gamma   90.00
#
_symmetry.space_group_name_H-M   'P 1'
#
loop_
_entity.id
_entity.type
_entity.pdbx_description
1 polymer ?
#
loop_
_entity_poly.entity_id
_entity_poly.type
_entity_poly.pdbx_seq_one_letter_code
_entity_poly.pdbx_strand_id
1 'polypeptide(L)'
;MKVKILILALSIVTLAGCGNDETPLGDTTGNSGPTTLYVNGNICVTSRANDTRWEPNDRIGIYMLAGETVEQNNKLYTTTDGSGKFTATEAEAIYLPTDGSRRNFVAYYPYTENLGDNGRTYTIDITDQSSQSAIDLLGSDNPETDKNTPSVRFTFYHKLAKIELNITSGTGFD
;
A
#
# COMPACT_ATOMS: atom_id res chain seq x y z
N MET A 1 -28.51 -21.53 -48.50
CA MET A 1 -29.06 -20.16 -48.38
C MET A 1 -28.02 -19.29 -47.69
N LYS A 2 -27.80 -18.08 -48.22
CA LYS A 2 -26.87 -17.07 -47.67
C LYS A 2 -27.63 -16.24 -46.62
N VAL A 3 -27.09 -16.10 -45.42
CA VAL A 3 -27.50 -15.05 -44.47
C VAL A 3 -26.24 -14.31 -44.01
N LYS A 4 -26.33 -12.98 -44.05
CA LYS A 4 -25.27 -11.99 -43.83
C LYS A 4 -25.56 -11.24 -42.53
N ILE A 5 -24.49 -11.10 -41.73
CA ILE A 5 -24.13 -10.01 -40.79
C ILE A 5 -25.05 -9.73 -39.59
N LEU A 6 -24.47 -9.78 -38.37
CA LEU A 6 -24.47 -8.62 -37.47
C LEU A 6 -23.22 -8.66 -36.55
N ILE A 7 -22.57 -7.51 -36.43
CA ILE A 7 -21.32 -7.28 -35.72
C ILE A 7 -21.51 -7.57 -34.23
N LEU A 8 -20.78 -8.57 -33.71
CA LEU A 8 -20.71 -8.81 -32.27
C LEU A 8 -19.90 -7.67 -31.66
N ALA A 9 -20.59 -6.83 -30.89
CA ALA A 9 -20.02 -5.69 -30.20
C ALA A 9 -18.83 -6.15 -29.34
N LEU A 10 -17.63 -5.71 -29.71
CA LEU A 10 -16.44 -5.85 -28.90
C LEU A 10 -16.60 -4.89 -27.71
N SER A 11 -17.05 -5.43 -26.58
CA SER A 11 -17.07 -4.72 -25.31
C SER A 11 -15.62 -4.38 -24.94
N ILE A 12 -15.21 -3.15 -25.20
CA ILE A 12 -13.98 -2.60 -24.63
C ILE A 12 -14.24 -2.50 -23.12
N VAL A 13 -13.67 -3.45 -22.37
CA VAL A 13 -13.48 -3.27 -20.93
C VAL A 13 -12.42 -2.19 -20.81
N THR A 14 -12.84 -0.95 -20.61
CA THR A 14 -11.93 0.09 -20.13
C THR A 14 -11.57 -0.30 -18.69
N LEU A 15 -10.33 -0.71 -18.47
CA LEU A 15 -9.75 -0.68 -17.13
C LEU A 15 -9.93 0.75 -16.61
N ALA A 16 -10.79 0.93 -15.61
CA ALA A 16 -10.69 2.09 -14.75
C ALA A 16 -9.38 1.90 -13.96
N GLY A 17 -8.30 2.51 -14.46
CA GLY A 17 -7.09 2.65 -13.66
C GLY A 17 -7.45 3.40 -12.38
N CYS A 18 -7.00 2.89 -11.23
CA CYS A 18 -6.98 3.63 -9.99
C CYS A 18 -6.10 4.88 -10.19
N GLY A 19 -6.73 5.98 -10.57
CA GLY A 19 -6.10 7.29 -10.70
C GLY A 19 -6.93 8.30 -9.93
N ASN A 20 -6.64 8.46 -8.65
CA ASN A 20 -6.95 9.70 -7.96
C ASN A 20 -5.70 10.57 -8.07
N ASP A 21 -5.70 11.45 -9.07
CA ASP A 21 -4.63 12.39 -9.34
C ASP A 21 -4.71 13.56 -8.36
N GLU A 22 -4.02 13.43 -7.23
CA GLU A 22 -3.60 14.57 -6.42
C GLU A 22 -2.10 14.40 -6.13
N THR A 23 -1.27 14.85 -7.06
CA THR A 23 0.15 15.11 -6.77
C THR A 23 0.23 16.52 -6.19
N PRO A 24 0.58 16.70 -4.90
CA PRO A 24 0.98 18.01 -4.43
C PRO A 24 2.20 18.43 -5.25
N LEU A 25 2.08 19.57 -5.94
CA LEU A 25 3.21 20.15 -6.65
C LEU A 25 4.32 20.40 -5.61
N GLY A 26 5.46 19.75 -5.79
CA GLY A 26 6.67 20.08 -5.05
C GLY A 26 6.99 21.56 -5.25
N ASP A 27 7.49 22.20 -4.20
CA ASP A 27 8.00 23.57 -4.29
C ASP A 27 9.15 23.61 -5.31
N THR A 28 8.86 24.12 -6.52
CA THR A 28 9.85 24.31 -7.59
C THR A 28 10.69 25.58 -7.37
N THR A 29 10.45 26.34 -6.31
CA THR A 29 11.41 27.36 -5.89
C THR A 29 12.57 26.61 -5.25
N GLY A 30 13.81 26.94 -5.62
CA GLY A 30 15.03 26.26 -5.16
C GLY A 30 15.29 26.43 -3.66
N ASN A 31 14.34 26.07 -2.82
CA ASN A 31 14.39 26.19 -1.39
C ASN A 31 15.30 25.09 -0.83
N SER A 32 16.37 25.51 -0.16
CA SER A 32 17.34 24.62 0.50
C SER A 32 16.79 23.98 1.78
N GLY A 33 15.53 24.26 2.13
CA GLY A 33 14.86 23.71 3.31
C GLY A 33 14.54 22.21 3.21
N PRO A 34 14.25 21.57 4.36
CA PRO A 34 13.84 20.17 4.40
C PRO A 34 12.45 19.98 3.79
N THR A 35 12.29 18.92 2.99
CA THR A 35 11.04 18.58 2.29
C THR A 35 10.46 17.27 2.85
N THR A 36 9.19 17.28 3.25
CA THR A 36 8.50 16.09 3.78
C THR A 36 7.93 15.21 2.66
N LEU A 37 7.86 13.91 2.91
CA LEU A 37 7.30 12.93 1.98
C LEU A 37 5.76 12.86 2.05
N TYR A 38 5.09 12.99 0.92
CA TYR A 38 3.66 12.71 0.74
C TYR A 38 3.42 11.24 0.38
N VAL A 39 2.54 10.56 1.11
CA VAL A 39 2.34 9.11 0.98
C VAL A 39 0.91 8.77 0.60
N ASN A 40 0.77 8.00 -0.46
CA ASN A 40 -0.48 7.35 -0.85
C ASN A 40 -0.24 5.84 -1.01
N GLY A 41 -1.20 5.02 -0.60
CA GLY A 41 -1.13 3.56 -0.72
C GLY A 41 -2.38 2.99 -1.35
N ASN A 42 -2.19 2.13 -2.35
CA ASN A 42 -3.26 1.34 -2.96
C ASN A 42 -3.00 -0.14 -2.72
N ILE A 43 -4.04 -0.94 -2.50
CA ILE A 43 -3.93 -2.40 -2.35
C ILE A 43 -4.22 -3.05 -3.71
N CYS A 44 -3.30 -3.90 -4.16
CA CYS A 44 -3.39 -4.55 -5.47
C CYS A 44 -4.29 -5.79 -5.44
N VAL A 45 -5.17 -5.91 -6.44
CA VAL A 45 -6.14 -7.01 -6.58
C VAL A 45 -5.55 -8.21 -7.34
N THR A 46 -4.32 -8.62 -7.03
CA THR A 46 -3.67 -9.76 -7.73
C THR A 46 -3.97 -11.12 -7.11
N SER A 47 -4.45 -11.15 -5.85
CA SER A 47 -4.75 -12.38 -5.12
C SER A 47 -6.25 -12.47 -4.82
N ARG A 48 -6.79 -13.69 -4.63
CA ARG A 48 -8.21 -13.91 -4.27
C ARG A 48 -8.57 -13.39 -2.86
N ALA A 49 -7.69 -12.63 -2.21
CA ALA A 49 -8.04 -11.87 -1.03
C ALA A 49 -9.01 -10.76 -1.44
N ASN A 50 -10.19 -10.76 -0.82
CA ASN A 50 -11.29 -9.87 -1.20
C ASN A 50 -11.18 -8.46 -0.57
N ASP A 51 -10.17 -8.24 0.28
CA ASP A 51 -9.98 -6.92 0.90
C ASP A 51 -9.04 -6.06 0.07
N THR A 52 -9.52 -4.86 -0.27
CA THR A 52 -8.83 -3.95 -1.20
C THR A 52 -8.89 -2.52 -0.70
N ARG A 53 -9.42 -2.31 0.51
CA ARG A 53 -9.68 -0.99 1.07
C ARG A 53 -8.93 -0.84 2.38
N TRP A 54 -8.48 0.37 2.62
CA TRP A 54 -8.03 0.75 3.94
C TRP A 54 -9.23 1.10 4.82
N GLU A 55 -9.11 0.83 6.10
CA GLU A 55 -10.05 1.24 7.13
C GLU A 55 -9.57 2.52 7.82
N PRO A 56 -10.49 3.32 8.40
CA PRO A 56 -10.12 4.44 9.24
C PRO A 56 -9.17 4.03 10.37
N ASN A 57 -8.06 4.77 10.48
CA ASN A 57 -6.97 4.57 11.43
C ASN A 57 -6.07 3.36 11.15
N ASP A 58 -6.10 2.80 9.93
CA ASP A 58 -5.06 1.88 9.50
C ASP A 58 -3.68 2.55 9.52
N ARG A 59 -2.68 1.76 9.90
CA ARG A 59 -1.31 2.23 10.14
C ARG A 59 -0.31 1.40 9.37
N ILE A 60 0.62 2.06 8.70
CA ILE A 60 1.73 1.45 7.97
C ILE A 60 3.07 1.88 8.56
N GLY A 61 4.06 1.01 8.47
CA GLY A 61 5.46 1.33 8.73
C GLY A 61 6.19 1.59 7.42
N ILE A 62 6.95 2.70 7.33
CA ILE A 62 7.67 3.10 6.12
C ILE A 62 9.18 3.16 6.39
N TYR A 63 9.96 2.68 5.43
CA TYR A 63 11.41 2.76 5.41
C TYR A 63 11.86 3.62 4.24
N MET A 64 12.88 4.44 4.48
CA MET A 64 13.61 5.15 3.43
C MET A 64 15.00 4.55 3.30
N LEU A 65 15.38 4.23 2.07
CA LEU A 65 16.64 3.57 1.77
C LEU A 65 17.46 4.35 0.74
N ALA A 66 18.78 4.31 0.92
CA ALA A 66 19.78 4.64 -0.09
C ALA A 66 20.40 3.33 -0.59
N GLY A 67 19.87 2.79 -1.68
CA GLY A 67 20.19 1.42 -2.11
C GLY A 67 19.73 0.41 -1.04
N GLU A 68 20.66 -0.34 -0.47
CA GLU A 68 20.38 -1.33 0.59
C GLU A 68 20.47 -0.76 2.01
N THR A 69 20.94 0.48 2.15
CA THR A 69 21.14 1.12 3.47
C THR A 69 19.84 1.78 3.92
N VAL A 70 19.35 1.41 5.10
CA VAL A 70 18.20 2.05 5.75
C VAL A 70 18.65 3.36 6.40
N GLU A 71 18.07 4.48 5.97
CA GLU A 71 18.34 5.81 6.54
C GLU A 71 17.25 6.26 7.52
N GLN A 72 15.99 5.86 7.27
CA GLN A 72 14.87 6.04 8.20
C GLN A 72 14.15 4.71 8.34
N ASN A 73 13.94 4.27 9.57
CA ASN A 73 13.45 2.93 9.90
C ASN A 73 12.06 3.02 10.53
N ASN A 74 11.12 2.22 10.00
CA ASN A 74 9.79 1.96 10.56
C ASN A 74 9.02 3.22 11.00
N LYS A 75 8.99 4.24 10.15
CA LYS A 75 8.24 5.47 10.43
C LYS A 75 6.74 5.22 10.36
N LEU A 76 6.02 5.62 11.40
CA LEU A 76 4.58 5.40 11.51
C LEU A 76 3.78 6.41 10.68
N TYR A 77 2.93 5.88 9.80
CA TYR A 77 2.03 6.66 8.96
C TYR A 77 0.61 6.10 9.07
N THR A 78 -0.38 6.97 9.25
CA THR A 78 -1.79 6.60 9.52
C THR A 78 -2.72 7.16 8.45
N THR A 79 -3.69 6.37 7.99
CA THR A 79 -4.81 6.85 7.19
C THR A 79 -6.02 7.08 8.08
N THR A 80 -6.37 8.35 8.36
CA THR A 80 -7.42 8.68 9.33
C THR A 80 -8.82 8.31 8.83
N ASP A 81 -9.03 8.34 7.52
CA ASP A 81 -10.33 8.17 6.87
C ASP A 81 -10.43 6.89 6.02
N GLY A 82 -9.37 6.09 5.94
CA GLY A 82 -9.32 4.90 5.09
C GLY A 82 -9.21 5.23 3.60
N SER A 83 -8.88 6.47 3.23
CA SER A 83 -8.73 6.87 1.82
C SER A 83 -7.50 6.29 1.13
N GLY A 84 -6.56 5.74 1.90
CA GLY A 84 -5.23 5.37 1.42
C GLY A 84 -4.26 6.55 1.33
N LYS A 85 -4.69 7.77 1.71
CA LYS A 85 -3.76 8.87 2.04
C LYS A 85 -3.25 8.66 3.45
N PHE A 86 -1.93 8.65 3.60
CA PHE A 86 -1.27 8.44 4.88
C PHE A 86 -0.56 9.69 5.37
N THR A 87 -0.66 9.96 6.67
CA THR A 87 -0.06 11.12 7.32
C THR A 87 0.73 10.70 8.55
N ALA A 88 1.76 11.48 8.88
CA ALA A 88 2.63 11.26 10.02
C ALA A 88 2.63 12.49 10.93
N THR A 89 2.96 12.28 12.21
CA THR A 89 3.32 13.37 13.10
C THR A 89 4.68 13.95 12.69
N GLU A 90 5.04 15.13 13.21
CA GLU A 90 6.34 15.73 12.93
C GLU A 90 7.52 14.83 13.32
N ALA A 91 7.40 14.07 14.42
CA ALA A 91 8.42 13.12 14.88
C ALA A 91 8.56 11.90 13.95
N GLU A 92 7.48 11.50 13.28
CA GLU A 92 7.44 10.36 12.37
C GLU A 92 7.70 10.75 10.91
N ALA A 93 7.58 12.04 10.57
CA ALA A 93 7.72 12.53 9.21
C ALA A 93 9.07 12.15 8.60
N ILE A 94 9.03 11.60 7.38
CA ILE A 94 10.21 11.34 6.57
C ILE A 94 10.57 12.62 5.82
N TYR A 95 11.83 13.03 5.95
CA TYR A 95 12.41 14.16 5.23
C TYR A 95 13.35 13.67 4.13
N LEU A 96 13.15 14.17 2.93
CA LEU A 96 13.97 13.85 1.77
C LEU A 96 15.31 14.63 1.83
N PRO A 97 16.40 14.05 1.31
CA PRO A 97 17.70 14.71 1.27
C PRO A 97 17.65 16.07 0.57
N THR A 98 18.29 17.08 1.17
CA THR A 98 18.30 18.45 0.65
C THR A 98 19.10 18.60 -0.64
N ASP A 99 20.02 17.66 -0.90
CA ASP A 99 20.86 17.58 -2.10
C ASP A 99 20.11 17.05 -3.34
N GLY A 100 18.85 16.63 -3.18
CA GLY A 100 18.04 16.10 -4.29
C GLY A 100 18.38 14.67 -4.69
N SER A 101 19.18 13.96 -3.91
CA SER A 101 19.42 12.54 -4.13
C SER A 101 18.13 11.73 -3.94
N ARG A 102 17.88 10.80 -4.87
CA ARG A 102 16.71 9.92 -4.83
C ARG A 102 16.84 8.91 -3.68
N ARG A 103 15.70 8.47 -3.17
CA ARG A 103 15.59 7.40 -2.18
C ARG A 103 14.54 6.38 -2.59
N ASN A 104 14.80 5.13 -2.24
CA ASN A 104 13.84 4.04 -2.36
C ASN A 104 13.00 3.99 -1.09
N PHE A 105 11.75 3.57 -1.23
CA PHE A 105 10.85 3.41 -0.11
C PHE A 105 10.24 2.03 -0.10
N VAL A 106 10.08 1.45 1.08
CA VAL A 106 9.24 0.26 1.27
C VAL A 106 8.32 0.48 2.44
N ALA A 107 7.16 -0.14 2.40
CA ALA A 107 6.16 -0.05 3.44
C ALA A 107 5.51 -1.42 3.69
N TYR A 108 4.95 -1.57 4.89
CA TYR A 108 4.21 -2.75 5.28
C TYR A 108 3.01 -2.39 6.17
N TYR A 109 2.04 -3.30 6.20
CA TYR A 109 0.84 -3.24 7.04
C TYR A 109 0.59 -4.62 7.67
N PRO A 110 0.03 -4.71 8.90
CA PRO A 110 -0.22 -3.59 9.81
C PRO A 110 1.05 -3.14 10.53
N TYR A 111 1.12 -1.86 10.89
CA TYR A 111 2.25 -1.32 11.65
C TYR A 111 2.39 -1.99 13.02
N THR A 112 3.64 -2.19 13.44
CA THR A 112 4.02 -2.60 14.79
C THR A 112 5.35 -1.96 15.19
N GLU A 113 5.50 -1.59 16.45
CA GLU A 113 6.79 -1.13 17.01
C GLU A 113 7.77 -2.29 17.21
N ASN A 114 7.24 -3.50 17.43
CA ASN A 114 8.02 -4.66 17.86
C ASN A 114 8.42 -5.54 16.68
N LEU A 115 9.39 -5.07 15.91
CA LEU A 115 10.00 -5.83 14.82
C LEU A 115 11.28 -6.55 15.28
N GLY A 116 11.47 -7.78 14.79
CA GLY A 116 12.69 -8.55 15.00
C GLY A 116 13.85 -8.07 14.10
N ASP A 117 15.05 -8.61 14.35
CA ASP A 117 16.27 -8.34 13.56
C ASP A 117 16.51 -6.85 13.28
N ASN A 118 16.55 -6.04 14.35
CA ASN A 118 16.75 -4.59 14.29
C ASN A 118 15.76 -3.86 13.36
N GLY A 119 14.49 -4.28 13.37
CA GLY A 119 13.47 -3.65 12.54
C GLY A 119 13.32 -4.25 11.14
N ARG A 120 13.78 -5.47 10.89
CA ARG A 120 13.76 -6.09 9.53
C ARG A 120 12.88 -7.32 9.43
N THR A 121 12.47 -7.91 10.55
CA THR A 121 11.63 -9.11 10.55
C THR A 121 10.27 -8.80 11.15
N TYR A 122 9.22 -8.99 10.36
CA TYR A 122 7.84 -8.99 10.84
C TYR A 122 7.42 -10.42 11.19
N THR A 123 7.12 -10.66 12.46
CA THR A 123 6.59 -11.96 12.92
C THR A 123 5.07 -11.88 12.96
N ILE A 124 4.41 -12.85 12.32
CA ILE A 124 2.96 -12.97 12.33
C ILE A 124 2.52 -14.25 13.01
N ASP A 125 1.57 -14.13 13.94
CA ASP A 125 0.88 -15.26 14.57
C ASP A 125 -0.55 -15.30 14.02
N ILE A 126 -0.91 -16.42 13.40
CA ILE A 126 -2.23 -16.64 12.78
C ILE A 126 -3.11 -17.61 13.58
N THR A 127 -2.73 -17.88 14.84
CA THR A 127 -3.45 -18.80 15.72
C THR A 127 -4.82 -18.23 16.10
N ASP A 128 -4.89 -16.93 16.39
CA ASP A 128 -6.14 -16.19 16.59
C ASP A 128 -6.49 -15.42 15.31
N GLN A 129 -7.65 -15.75 14.73
CA GLN A 129 -8.15 -15.15 13.48
C GLN A 129 -9.45 -14.36 13.71
N SER A 130 -9.77 -14.03 14.96
CA SER A 130 -10.97 -13.25 15.29
C SER A 130 -10.94 -11.83 14.71
N SER A 131 -9.74 -11.28 14.49
CA SER A 131 -9.51 -10.01 13.80
C SER A 131 -8.70 -10.24 12.52
N GLN A 132 -9.38 -10.27 11.39
CA GLN A 132 -8.75 -10.54 10.09
C GLN A 132 -7.74 -9.46 9.69
N SER A 133 -8.02 -8.19 9.93
CA SER A 133 -7.13 -7.08 9.56
C SER A 133 -5.81 -7.08 10.35
N ALA A 134 -5.84 -7.51 11.61
CA ALA A 134 -4.63 -7.63 12.44
C ALA A 134 -3.62 -8.67 11.92
N ILE A 135 -4.09 -9.64 11.13
CA ILE A 135 -3.26 -10.71 10.54
C ILE A 135 -3.20 -10.61 9.01
N ASP A 136 -3.70 -9.54 8.40
CA ASP A 136 -3.62 -9.36 6.95
C ASP A 136 -2.32 -8.64 6.57
N LEU A 137 -1.22 -9.39 6.54
CA LEU A 137 0.10 -8.84 6.24
C LEU A 137 0.17 -8.38 4.77
N LEU A 138 0.39 -7.08 4.56
CA LEU A 138 0.69 -6.48 3.27
C LEU A 138 2.12 -5.98 3.23
N GLY A 139 2.75 -6.06 2.05
CA GLY A 139 4.02 -5.39 1.78
C GLY A 139 3.97 -4.70 0.42
N SER A 140 4.60 -3.53 0.33
CA SER A 140 4.61 -2.70 -0.87
C SER A 140 5.61 -3.16 -1.93
N ASP A 141 5.52 -2.53 -3.09
CA ASP A 141 6.62 -2.33 -4.03
C ASP A 141 7.68 -1.34 -3.50
N ASN A 142 8.65 -0.98 -4.35
CA ASN A 142 9.82 -0.17 -3.98
C ASN A 142 9.92 1.14 -4.78
N PRO A 143 8.93 2.05 -4.71
CA PRO A 143 8.98 3.30 -5.47
C PRO A 143 10.17 4.18 -5.05
N GLU A 144 10.58 5.04 -5.96
CA GLU A 144 11.63 6.03 -5.72
C GLU A 144 11.12 7.45 -5.89
N THR A 145 11.62 8.35 -5.05
CA THR A 145 11.43 9.79 -5.27
C THR A 145 12.56 10.63 -4.68
N ASP A 146 12.53 11.93 -4.94
CA ASP A 146 13.40 12.96 -4.39
C ASP A 146 12.60 14.20 -3.97
N LYS A 147 13.29 15.18 -3.38
CA LYS A 147 12.66 16.40 -2.84
C LYS A 147 11.92 17.25 -3.87
N ASN A 148 12.23 17.14 -5.15
CA ASN A 148 11.60 17.97 -6.18
C ASN A 148 10.23 17.42 -6.58
N THR A 149 9.99 16.12 -6.34
CA THR A 149 8.70 15.46 -6.57
C THR A 149 8.31 14.60 -5.35
N PRO A 150 8.12 15.19 -4.15
CA PRO A 150 8.20 14.48 -2.87
C PRO A 150 6.97 13.61 -2.54
N SER A 151 6.50 12.81 -3.49
CA SER A 151 5.35 11.92 -3.36
C SER A 151 5.73 10.49 -3.72
N VAL A 152 5.26 9.55 -2.91
CA VAL A 152 5.27 8.11 -3.21
C VAL A 152 3.85 7.58 -3.28
N ARG A 153 3.64 6.67 -4.24
CA ARG A 153 2.44 5.87 -4.37
C ARG A 153 2.84 4.41 -4.23
N PHE A 154 2.51 3.80 -3.09
CA PHE A 154 2.76 2.39 -2.86
C PHE A 154 1.68 1.53 -3.49
N THR A 155 2.11 0.42 -4.07
CA THR A 155 1.24 -0.69 -4.44
C THR A 155 1.48 -1.82 -3.44
N PHE A 156 0.49 -2.11 -2.60
CA PHE A 156 0.55 -3.15 -1.58
C PHE A 156 0.04 -4.49 -2.10
N TYR A 157 0.67 -5.57 -1.64
CA TYR A 157 0.32 -6.94 -1.97
C TYR A 157 0.19 -7.77 -0.70
N HIS A 158 -0.89 -8.55 -0.60
CA HIS A 158 -1.06 -9.54 0.46
C HIS A 158 0.10 -10.54 0.43
N LYS A 159 0.64 -10.84 1.62
CA LYS A 159 1.71 -11.82 1.82
C LYS A 159 1.20 -13.16 2.33
N LEU A 160 -0.09 -13.23 2.68
CA LEU A 160 -0.80 -14.43 3.08
C LEU A 160 -1.94 -14.77 2.11
N ALA A 161 -2.57 -15.93 2.31
CA ALA A 161 -3.75 -16.35 1.57
C ALA A 161 -4.97 -16.40 2.48
N LYS A 162 -6.13 -16.00 1.94
CA LYS A 162 -7.42 -16.10 2.63
C LYS A 162 -8.20 -17.32 2.12
N ILE A 163 -8.73 -18.12 3.04
CA ILE A 163 -9.64 -19.23 2.75
C ILE A 163 -11.03 -18.85 3.25
N GLU A 164 -12.03 -18.89 2.37
CA GLU A 164 -13.43 -18.61 2.70
C GLU A 164 -14.28 -19.84 2.36
N LEU A 165 -14.95 -20.40 3.37
CA LEU A 165 -15.77 -21.61 3.24
C LEU A 165 -17.25 -21.26 3.42
N ASN A 166 -18.02 -21.36 2.34
CA ASN A 166 -19.47 -21.21 2.38
C ASN A 166 -20.11 -22.60 2.49
N ILE A 167 -20.49 -23.01 3.70
CA ILE A 167 -21.04 -24.34 3.99
C ILE A 167 -22.57 -24.25 4.11
N THR A 168 -23.28 -25.05 3.32
CA THR A 168 -24.74 -25.18 3.37
C THR A 168 -25.13 -26.61 3.71
N SER A 169 -26.19 -26.80 4.49
CA SER A 169 -26.73 -28.13 4.78
C SER A 169 -27.28 -28.80 3.52
N GLY A 170 -26.91 -30.07 3.30
CA GLY A 170 -27.55 -30.92 2.28
C GLY A 170 -28.90 -31.47 2.76
N THR A 171 -29.59 -32.20 1.89
CA THR A 171 -30.90 -32.83 2.18
C THR A 171 -30.83 -34.08 3.06
N GLY A 172 -29.63 -34.47 3.52
CA GLY A 172 -29.40 -35.77 4.16
C GLY A 172 -29.38 -36.93 3.14
N PHE A 173 -28.92 -38.09 3.60
CA PHE A 173 -29.16 -39.38 2.91
C PHE A 173 -30.28 -40.09 3.67
N ASP A 174 -31.30 -40.54 2.94
CA ASP A 174 -32.39 -41.41 3.45
C ASP A 174 -31.87 -42.81 3.84
#